data_AF-A0A526YGK9-F1
#
_entry.id   AF-A0A526YGK9-F1
#
_cell.length_a   1.000
_cell.length_b   1.000
_cell.length_c   1.000
_cell.angle_alpha   90.00
_cell.angle_beta   90.00
_cell.angle_gamma   90.00
#
_symmetry.space_group_name_H-M   'P 1'
#
loop_
_entity.id
_entity.type
_entity.pdbx_description
1 polymer ?
#
loop_
_entity_poly.entity_id
_entity_poly.type
_entity_poly.pdbx_seq_one_letter_code
_entity_poly.pdbx_strand_id
1 'polypeptide(L)'
;MAKFLYVYHGSGKMPTDEAERQAAMDAWNGWYGKLGSAVVDGGNPVGMSKTVLPGGKVENNGGSNPTAGYTIIEAKDIDDAVA
;
A
#
# COMPACT_ATOMS: atom_id res chain seq x y z
N MET A 1 -11.59 13.96 -11.36
CA MET A 1 -11.31 12.59 -10.90
C MET A 1 -11.33 12.58 -9.38
N ALA A 2 -11.65 11.44 -8.77
CA ALA A 2 -11.58 11.27 -7.32
C ALA A 2 -10.23 10.66 -6.94
N LYS A 3 -9.78 10.92 -5.71
CA LYS A 3 -8.58 10.31 -5.17
C LYS A 3 -8.93 8.98 -4.50
N PHE A 4 -8.17 7.94 -4.83
CA PHE A 4 -8.30 6.61 -4.24
C PHE A 4 -6.98 6.21 -3.58
N LEU A 5 -7.09 5.38 -2.55
CA LEU A 5 -5.97 4.93 -1.75
C LEU A 5 -5.80 3.42 -1.93
N TYR A 6 -4.65 3.01 -2.48
CA TYR A 6 -4.18 1.64 -2.28
C TYR A 6 -3.59 1.53 -0.89
N VAL A 7 -4.07 0.54 -0.14
CA VAL A 7 -3.59 0.20 1.20
C VAL A 7 -2.94 -1.18 1.10
N TYR A 8 -1.62 -1.23 1.27
CA TYR A 8 -0.89 -2.49 1.16
C TYR A 8 -0.86 -3.18 2.52
N HIS A 9 -1.22 -4.45 2.55
CA HIS A 9 -1.28 -5.24 3.78
C HIS A 9 -0.30 -6.42 3.73
N GLY A 10 0.05 -6.94 4.91
CA GLY A 10 0.96 -8.07 5.08
C GLY A 10 2.33 -7.65 5.63
N SER A 11 2.93 -8.51 6.45
CA SER A 11 4.19 -8.22 7.16
C SER A 11 5.44 -8.29 6.30
N GLY A 12 5.30 -8.39 4.97
CA GLY A 12 6.41 -8.44 4.03
C GLY A 12 7.48 -9.43 4.46
N LYS A 13 7.16 -10.73 4.51
CA LYS A 13 8.25 -11.73 4.47
C LYS A 13 8.89 -11.62 3.10
N MET A 14 9.91 -10.77 3.01
CA MET A 14 10.79 -10.72 1.86
C MET A 14 11.31 -12.14 1.60
N PRO A 15 11.15 -12.67 0.38
CA PRO A 15 11.75 -13.95 0.03
C PRO A 15 13.24 -13.91 0.36
N THR A 16 13.73 -14.97 1.00
CA THR A 16 15.16 -15.11 1.32
C THR A 16 15.96 -15.55 0.10
N ASP A 17 15.30 -16.18 -0.87
CA ASP A 17 15.89 -16.50 -2.16
C ASP A 17 15.98 -15.23 -3.04
N GLU A 18 17.14 -15.06 -3.68
CA GLU A 18 17.43 -13.87 -4.50
C GLU A 18 16.53 -13.82 -5.74
N ALA A 19 16.31 -14.96 -6.40
CA ALA A 19 15.54 -15.01 -7.63
C ALA A 19 14.06 -14.75 -7.35
N GLU A 20 13.52 -15.31 -6.27
CA GLU A 20 12.16 -15.02 -5.81
C GLU A 20 11.97 -13.54 -5.44
N ARG A 21 12.96 -12.93 -4.77
CA ARG A 21 12.92 -11.50 -4.45
C ARG A 21 12.94 -10.63 -5.70
N GLN A 22 13.82 -10.93 -6.65
CA GLN A 22 13.90 -10.18 -7.90
C GLN A 22 12.60 -10.30 -8.71
N ALA A 23 12.04 -11.51 -8.83
CA ALA A 23 10.77 -11.74 -9.52
C ALA A 23 9.61 -10.96 -8.88
N ALA A 24 9.55 -10.91 -7.54
CA ALA A 24 8.54 -10.12 -6.83
C ALA A 24 8.70 -8.61 -7.06
N MET A 25 9.94 -8.11 -7.05
CA MET A 25 10.24 -6.70 -7.34
C MET A 25 9.91 -6.32 -8.79
N ASP A 26 10.22 -7.18 -9.75
CA ASP A 26 9.91 -6.94 -11.16
C ASP A 26 8.41 -6.95 -11.43
N ALA A 27 7.68 -7.91 -10.83
CA ALA A 27 6.23 -7.95 -10.91
C ALA A 27 5.59 -6.70 -10.29
N TRP A 28 6.10 -6.25 -9.13
CA TRP A 28 5.68 -5.02 -8.49
C TRP A 28 5.91 -3.81 -9.38
N ASN A 29 7.15 -3.62 -9.86
CA ASN A 29 7.51 -2.48 -10.70
C ASN A 29 6.72 -2.47 -12.02
N GLY A 30 6.50 -3.64 -12.62
CA GLY A 30 5.73 -3.79 -13.84
C GLY A 30 4.24 -3.46 -13.66
N TRP A 31 3.64 -3.85 -12.53
CA TRP A 31 2.28 -3.44 -12.20
C TRP A 31 2.20 -1.95 -11.86
N TYR A 32 3.07 -1.47 -10.98
CA TYR A 32 3.09 -0.09 -10.50
C TYR A 32 3.30 0.91 -11.65
N GLY A 33 4.17 0.57 -12.61
CA GLY A 33 4.40 1.37 -13.81
C GLY A 33 3.15 1.55 -14.69
N LYS A 34 2.19 0.62 -14.67
CA LYS A 34 0.93 0.74 -15.42
C LYS A 34 0.01 1.83 -14.86
N LEU A 35 0.15 2.17 -13.57
CA LEU A 35 -0.61 3.26 -12.96
C LEU A 35 -0.25 4.61 -13.59
N GLY A 36 1.00 4.77 -14.06
CA GLY A 36 1.43 5.92 -14.85
C GLY A 36 1.09 7.26 -14.21
N SER A 37 0.47 8.16 -14.99
CA SER A 37 0.11 9.51 -14.54
C SER A 37 -1.06 9.55 -13.55
N ALA A 38 -1.71 8.41 -13.26
CA ALA A 38 -2.75 8.36 -12.24
C ALA A 38 -2.16 8.47 -10.83
N VAL A 39 -0.87 8.14 -10.64
CA VAL A 39 -0.20 8.25 -9.33
C VAL A 39 -0.04 9.72 -8.95
N VAL A 40 -0.74 10.13 -7.89
CA VAL A 40 -0.65 11.48 -7.31
C VAL A 40 0.36 11.53 -6.17
N ASP A 41 0.42 10.45 -5.38
CA ASP A 41 1.43 10.25 -4.35
C ASP A 41 1.93 8.83 -4.45
N GLY A 42 3.23 8.68 -4.71
CA GLY A 42 3.90 7.37 -4.77
C GLY A 42 3.84 6.62 -3.44
N GLY A 43 3.53 7.33 -2.36
CA GLY A 43 3.38 6.84 -1.02
C GLY A 43 4.69 6.35 -0.42
N ASN A 44 4.56 5.64 0.70
CA ASN A 44 5.70 5.16 1.48
C ASN A 44 5.38 3.81 2.15
N PRO A 45 6.39 2.98 2.42
CA PRO A 45 6.24 1.88 3.35
C PRO A 45 5.90 2.41 4.76
N VAL A 46 5.08 1.66 5.50
CA VAL A 46 4.65 1.98 6.85
C VAL A 46 5.17 0.92 7.82
N GLY A 47 5.88 1.38 8.85
CA GLY A 47 6.41 0.54 9.93
C GLY A 47 5.40 0.33 11.07
N MET A 48 5.92 0.26 12.30
CA MET A 48 5.06 0.06 13.46
C MET A 48 4.07 1.22 13.63
N SER A 49 2.77 0.93 13.51
CA SER A 49 1.66 1.87 13.65
C SER A 49 1.10 1.91 15.07
N LYS A 50 0.32 2.95 15.37
CA LYS A 50 -0.50 3.05 16.59
C LYS A 50 -1.96 3.29 16.22
N THR A 51 -2.88 2.67 16.93
CA THR A 51 -4.32 2.82 16.72
C THR A 51 -4.87 3.86 17.69
N VAL A 52 -5.50 4.91 17.16
CA VAL A 52 -6.24 5.90 17.97
C VAL A 52 -7.70 5.50 17.98
N LEU A 53 -8.22 5.20 19.17
CA LEU A 53 -9.61 4.78 19.39
C LEU A 53 -10.49 6.00 19.74
N PRO A 54 -11.84 5.86 19.66
CA PRO A 54 -12.76 6.86 20.16
C PRO A 54 -12.42 7.28 21.60
N GLY A 55 -12.50 8.58 21.88
CA GLY A 55 -12.12 9.14 23.19
C GLY A 55 -10.61 9.34 23.39
N GLY A 56 -9.78 9.13 22.35
CA GLY A 56 -8.36 9.49 22.36
C GLY A 56 -7.43 8.45 22.99
N LYS A 57 -7.94 7.27 23.37
CA LYS A 57 -7.11 6.14 23.80
C LYS A 57 -6.21 5.71 22.64
N VAL A 58 -4.93 5.52 22.90
CA VAL A 58 -3.94 5.03 21.92
C VAL A 58 -3.52 3.61 22.27
N GLU A 59 -3.51 2.73 21.27
CA GLU A 59 -2.96 1.37 21.38
C GLU A 59 -1.66 1.25 20.57
N ASN A 60 -0.69 0.52 21.11
CA ASN A 60 0.62 0.29 20.46
C ASN A 60 0.54 -0.87 19.45
N ASN A 61 -0.43 -0.81 18.55
CA ASN A 61 -0.64 -1.75 17.44
C ASN A 61 -1.19 -0.98 16.22
N GLY A 62 -1.20 -1.59 15.03
CA GLY A 62 -1.84 -1.03 13.83
C GLY A 62 -3.26 -1.52 13.57
N GLY A 63 -3.94 -2.07 14.58
CA GLY A 63 -5.24 -2.72 14.45
C GLY A 63 -5.16 -4.17 13.99
N SER A 64 -6.32 -4.76 13.67
CA SER A 64 -6.44 -6.16 13.21
C SER A 64 -5.86 -6.40 11.81
N ASN A 65 -5.72 -5.34 11.01
CA ASN A 65 -5.18 -5.39 9.65
C ASN A 65 -4.24 -4.18 9.42
N PRO A 66 -3.03 -4.20 10.01
CA PRO A 66 -2.10 -3.07 9.90
C PRO A 66 -1.70 -2.82 8.45
N THR A 67 -1.53 -1.54 8.09
CA THR A 67 -0.98 -1.18 6.78
C THR A 67 0.54 -1.34 6.78
N ALA A 68 1.07 -1.83 5.66
CA ALA A 68 2.49 -1.93 5.37
C ALA A 68 2.96 -0.86 4.38
N GLY A 69 2.03 -0.14 3.75
CA GLY A 69 2.34 0.94 2.82
C GLY A 69 1.08 1.53 2.19
N TYR A 70 1.25 2.55 1.36
CA TYR A 70 0.16 3.14 0.60
C TYR A 70 0.59 3.72 -0.74
N THR A 71 -0.37 4.04 -1.60
CA THR A 71 -0.22 4.89 -2.79
C THR A 71 -1.53 5.62 -3.03
N ILE A 72 -1.48 6.90 -3.43
CA ILE A 72 -2.67 7.68 -3.80
C ILE A 72 -2.71 7.83 -5.30
N ILE A 73 -3.83 7.44 -5.91
CA ILE A 73 -4.10 7.62 -7.33
C ILE A 73 -5.31 8.52 -7.57
N GLU A 74 -5.42 9.09 -8.76
CA GLU A 74 -6.64 9.69 -9.29
C GLU A 74 -7.29 8.76 -10.32
N ALA A 75 -8.58 8.49 -10.16
CA ALA A 75 -9.39 7.68 -11.07
C ALA A 75 -10.80 8.27 -11.20
N LYS A 76 -11.57 7.79 -12.18
CA LYS A 76 -12.96 8.24 -12.39
C LYS A 76 -13.88 7.76 -11.26
N ASP A 77 -13.75 6.50 -10.88
CA ASP A 77 -14.53 5.79 -9.87
C ASP A 77 -13.70 4.63 -9.29
N ILE A 78 -14.29 3.84 -8.37
CA ILE A 78 -13.57 2.75 -7.69
C ILE A 78 -13.28 1.55 -8.59
N ASP A 79 -14.09 1.35 -9.64
CA ASP A 79 -13.89 0.27 -10.60
C ASP A 79 -12.71 0.61 -11.53
N ASP A 80 -12.64 1.86 -11.98
CA ASP A 80 -11.49 2.41 -12.71
C ASP A 80 -10.21 2.39 -11.87
N ALA A 81 -10.31 2.58 -10.55
CA ALA A 81 -9.18 2.51 -9.62
C ALA A 81 -8.61 1.10 -9.43
N VAL A 82 -9.21 0.03 -9.96
CA VAL A 82 -8.71 -1.36 -9.81
C VAL A 82 -8.52 -2.09 -11.15
N ALA A 83 -8.80 -1.42 -12.28
CA ALA A 83 -8.66 -1.96 -13.62
C ALA A 83 -7.18 -2.09 -14.06
#